data_AF-A0A7V3VTX3-F1
#
_entry.id   AF-A0A7V3VTX3-F1
#
_cell.length_a   1.000
_cell.length_b   1.000
_cell.length_c   1.000
_cell.angle_alpha   90.00
_cell.angle_beta   90.00
_cell.angle_gamma   90.00
#
_symmetry.space_group_name_H-M   'P 1'
#
loop_
_entity.id
_entity.type
_entity.pdbx_description
1 polymer ?
#
loop_
_entity_poly.entity_id
_entity_poly.type
_entity_poly.pdbx_seq_one_letter_code
_entity_poly.pdbx_strand_id
1 'polypeptide(L)'
;MDIIKKLKKDKKSESVFDTLIKKKTTEETPVQRPEDMEVTALTPEKPFSGTPLEEKKESPKREFRTEGMHEFDIDSLGADSNLSLKIEYKARIMTMIDENKFDEAIELIKELQEKIRGT
;
A
#
# COMPACT_ATOMS: atom_id res chain seq x y z
N MET A 1 40.71 6.96 17.60
CA MET A 1 39.83 8.02 17.07
C MET A 1 38.40 7.66 17.41
N ASP A 2 37.77 8.42 18.32
CA ASP A 2 36.53 8.03 19.00
C ASP A 2 35.30 8.10 18.09
N ILE A 3 34.51 7.02 18.06
CA ILE A 3 33.22 6.90 17.33
C ILE A 3 32.25 8.04 17.67
N ILE A 4 32.30 8.54 18.90
CA ILE A 4 31.46 9.65 19.37
C ILE A 4 31.75 10.95 18.60
N LYS A 5 32.99 11.16 18.14
CA LYS A 5 33.34 12.34 17.33
C LYS A 5 32.82 12.24 15.89
N LYS A 6 32.64 11.03 15.34
CA LYS A 6 32.05 10.82 14.01
C LYS A 6 30.54 11.11 14.03
N LEU A 7 29.81 10.57 15.00
CA LEU A 7 28.35 10.75 15.12
C LEU A 7 27.91 12.21 15.30
N LYS A 8 28.74 13.06 15.93
CA LYS A 8 28.44 14.51 16.04
C LYS A 8 28.67 15.27 14.73
N LYS A 9 29.47 14.74 13.81
CA LYS A 9 29.85 15.42 12.56
C LYS A 9 28.83 15.22 11.44
N ASP A 10 28.03 14.15 11.51
CA ASP A 10 27.07 13.77 10.45
C ASP A 10 25.66 14.37 10.64
N LYS A 11 25.49 15.33 11.58
CA LYS A 11 24.22 16.05 11.72
C LYS A 11 24.11 17.13 10.65
N LYS A 12 23.44 16.76 9.55
CA LYS A 12 22.49 17.52 8.71
C LYS A 12 22.75 17.26 7.22
N SER A 13 22.13 16.21 6.68
CA SER A 13 21.74 16.23 5.26
C SER A 13 20.45 17.03 5.14
N GLU A 14 20.42 17.98 4.20
CA GLU A 14 19.22 18.75 3.88
C GLU A 14 18.04 17.81 3.60
N SER A 15 16.87 18.15 4.15
CA SER A 15 15.67 17.34 4.05
C SER A 15 15.17 17.33 2.61
N VAL A 16 14.96 16.15 2.02
CA VAL A 16 14.42 15.99 0.67
C VAL A 16 13.04 16.65 0.53
N PHE A 17 12.30 16.79 1.63
CA PHE A 17 11.00 17.48 1.68
C PHE A 17 11.09 18.98 1.39
N ASP A 18 12.23 19.64 1.62
CA ASP A 18 12.38 21.08 1.35
C ASP A 18 12.34 21.39 -0.17
N THR A 19 12.64 20.40 -1.01
CA THR A 19 12.56 20.54 -2.48
C THR A 19 11.12 20.50 -3.00
N LEU A 20 10.21 19.80 -2.30
CA LEU A 20 8.79 19.68 -2.68
C LEU A 20 8.00 20.96 -2.40
N ILE A 21 8.39 21.71 -1.36
CA ILE A 21 7.69 22.95 -0.98
C ILE A 21 8.00 24.07 -1.98
N LYS A 22 9.22 24.12 -2.52
CA LYS A 22 9.65 25.17 -3.47
C LYS A 22 8.99 25.11 -4.86
N LYS A 23 8.32 24.02 -5.23
CA LYS A 23 7.70 23.86 -6.57
C LYS A 23 6.24 24.28 -6.67
N LYS A 24 5.62 24.79 -5.60
CA LYS A 24 4.23 25.28 -5.63
C LYS A 24 4.15 26.79 -5.88
N THR A 25 4.75 27.28 -6.96
CA THR A 25 4.26 28.49 -7.64
C THR A 25 3.27 28.02 -8.69
N THR A 26 2.01 27.90 -8.27
CA THR A 26 0.87 27.56 -9.11
C THR A 26 0.63 28.70 -10.10
N GLU A 27 0.90 28.49 -11.38
CA GLU A 27 0.24 29.25 -12.44
C GLU A 27 -1.23 28.81 -12.49
N GLU A 28 -2.13 29.76 -12.27
CA GLU A 28 -3.57 29.56 -12.40
C GLU A 28 -3.92 29.25 -13.86
N THR A 29 -4.44 28.04 -14.10
CA THR A 29 -5.03 27.68 -15.39
C THR A 29 -6.47 28.22 -15.44
N PRO A 30 -6.88 28.96 -16.48
CA PRO A 30 -8.22 29.52 -16.56
C PRO A 30 -9.26 28.41 -16.75
N VAL A 31 -10.19 28.32 -15.81
CA VAL A 31 -11.36 27.43 -15.87
C VAL A 31 -12.24 27.86 -17.04
N GLN A 32 -12.26 27.09 -18.12
CA GLN A 32 -13.22 27.27 -19.21
C GLN A 32 -14.61 26.85 -18.71
N ARG A 33 -15.59 27.76 -18.81
CA ARG A 33 -16.98 27.50 -18.41
C ARG A 33 -17.66 26.61 -19.47
N PRO A 34 -18.50 25.64 -19.06
CA PRO A 34 -19.18 24.75 -19.99
C PRO A 34 -20.52 25.39 -20.39
N GLU A 35 -20.50 26.40 -21.26
CA GLU A 35 -21.75 27.07 -21.67
C GLU A 35 -22.33 26.60 -23.01
N ASP A 36 -21.63 25.82 -23.83
CA ASP A 36 -22.20 25.32 -25.11
C ASP A 36 -21.70 23.91 -25.46
N MET A 37 -22.18 22.89 -24.74
CA MET A 37 -22.00 21.49 -25.16
C MET A 37 -23.27 21.04 -25.88
N GLU A 38 -23.36 21.30 -27.19
CA GLU A 38 -24.44 20.79 -28.03
C GLU A 38 -24.43 19.25 -28.03
N VAL A 39 -25.49 18.64 -27.51
CA VAL A 39 -25.67 17.18 -27.46
C VAL A 39 -26.35 16.72 -28.74
N THR A 40 -25.58 16.30 -29.73
CA THR A 40 -26.11 15.65 -30.93
C THR A 40 -26.45 14.20 -30.62
N ALA A 41 -27.73 13.81 -30.76
CA ALA A 41 -28.14 12.41 -30.59
C ALA A 41 -27.54 11.55 -31.71
N LEU A 42 -26.70 10.59 -31.34
CA LEU A 42 -26.15 9.59 -32.27
C LEU A 42 -27.29 8.70 -32.77
N THR A 43 -27.73 8.92 -34.02
CA THR A 43 -28.55 7.94 -34.75
C THR A 43 -27.76 6.64 -34.89
N PRO A 44 -28.34 5.46 -34.59
CA PRO A 44 -27.64 4.20 -34.75
C PRO A 44 -27.50 3.91 -36.26
N GLU A 45 -26.30 4.12 -36.80
CA GLU A 45 -25.99 3.72 -38.17
C GLU A 45 -25.98 2.20 -38.29
N LYS A 46 -26.60 1.70 -39.37
CA LYS A 46 -26.58 0.30 -39.80
C LYS A 46 -25.15 -0.27 -39.82
N PRO A 47 -24.95 -1.57 -39.55
CA PRO A 47 -23.63 -2.16 -39.58
C PRO A 47 -23.06 -2.13 -41.01
N PHE A 48 -22.00 -1.34 -41.21
CA PHE A 48 -21.22 -1.40 -42.44
C PHE A 48 -20.50 -2.74 -42.53
N SER A 49 -20.78 -3.48 -43.60
CA SER A 49 -20.06 -4.69 -43.99
C SER A 49 -18.69 -4.33 -44.57
N GLY A 50 -17.63 -4.87 -43.96
CA GLY A 50 -16.40 -5.26 -44.64
C GLY A 50 -15.42 -4.16 -45.09
N THR A 51 -14.48 -3.84 -44.22
CA THR A 51 -13.05 -3.62 -44.55
C THR A 51 -12.21 -3.81 -43.28
N PRO A 52 -11.03 -4.48 -43.32
CA PRO A 52 -10.16 -4.60 -42.16
C PRO A 52 -9.43 -3.27 -41.97
N LEU A 53 -9.84 -2.50 -40.97
CA LEU A 53 -9.11 -1.30 -40.54
C LEU A 53 -7.90 -1.73 -39.70
N GLU A 54 -6.77 -1.74 -40.41
CA GLU A 54 -5.43 -1.30 -40.02
C GLU A 54 -4.95 -1.48 -38.57
N GLU A 55 -3.80 -2.15 -38.51
CA GLU A 55 -2.84 -2.30 -37.44
C GLU A 55 -3.01 -1.43 -36.18
N LYS A 56 -3.13 -2.17 -35.07
CA LYS A 56 -3.02 -1.73 -33.68
C LYS A 56 -2.00 -0.59 -33.52
N LYS A 57 -2.49 0.61 -33.19
CA LYS A 57 -1.65 1.59 -32.51
C LYS A 57 -1.20 0.96 -31.20
N GLU A 58 0.07 0.57 -31.12
CA GLU A 58 0.69 0.11 -29.88
C GLU A 58 0.47 1.19 -28.82
N SER A 59 -0.40 0.91 -27.86
CA SER A 59 -0.50 1.70 -26.64
C SER A 59 0.91 1.80 -26.05
N PRO A 60 1.40 2.98 -25.64
CA PRO A 60 2.71 3.09 -25.04
C PRO A 60 2.78 2.09 -23.88
N LYS A 61 3.68 1.11 -23.98
CA LYS A 61 3.90 0.13 -22.92
C LYS A 61 4.31 0.93 -21.69
N ARG A 62 3.38 1.03 -20.74
CA ARG A 62 3.63 1.72 -19.47
C ARG A 62 4.56 0.84 -18.67
N GLU A 63 5.85 1.16 -18.71
CA GLU A 63 6.86 0.50 -17.91
C GLU A 63 6.75 1.01 -16.47
N PHE A 64 6.32 0.14 -15.56
CA PHE A 64 6.36 0.41 -14.13
C PHE A 64 7.78 0.10 -13.65
N ARG A 65 8.54 1.15 -13.33
CA ARG A 65 9.88 1.00 -12.74
C ARG A 65 9.72 0.63 -11.27
N THR A 66 10.20 -0.55 -10.89
CA THR A 66 10.21 -1.04 -9.51
C THR A 66 11.60 -0.99 -8.87
N GLU A 67 12.58 -0.38 -9.56
CA GLU A 67 13.93 -0.22 -9.02
C GLU A 67 13.90 0.60 -7.72
N GLY A 68 14.39 0.00 -6.63
CA GLY A 68 14.38 0.61 -5.30
C GLY A 68 13.21 0.22 -4.41
N MET A 69 12.30 -0.66 -4.86
CA MET A 69 11.31 -1.27 -3.97
C MET A 69 12.02 -2.30 -3.07
N HIS A 70 12.34 -1.89 -1.84
CA HIS A 70 12.86 -2.81 -0.84
C HIS A 70 11.72 -3.75 -0.42
N GLU A 71 11.97 -5.05 -0.48
CA GLU A 71 11.05 -6.04 0.08
C GLU A 71 10.89 -5.75 1.56
N PHE A 72 9.66 -5.50 1.97
CA PHE A 72 9.35 -5.13 3.34
C PHE A 72 8.96 -6.39 4.11
N ASP A 73 9.93 -6.97 4.81
CA ASP A 73 9.69 -8.10 5.69
C ASP A 73 8.94 -7.64 6.94
N ILE A 74 7.91 -8.39 7.33
CA ILE A 74 7.09 -8.10 8.52
C ILE A 74 7.96 -8.06 9.79
N ASP A 75 9.09 -8.76 9.79
CA ASP A 75 10.06 -8.75 10.89
C ASP A 75 10.76 -7.39 11.05
N SER A 76 10.83 -6.57 9.98
CA SER A 76 11.40 -5.21 10.02
C SER A 76 10.50 -4.19 10.74
N LEU A 77 9.22 -4.54 11.02
CA LEU A 77 8.32 -3.67 11.80
C LEU A 77 8.70 -3.58 13.28
N GLY A 78 9.65 -4.40 13.77
CA GLY A 78 9.88 -4.53 15.19
C GLY A 78 8.65 -5.07 15.92
N ALA A 79 7.80 -5.83 15.23
CA ALA A 79 6.68 -6.51 15.85
C ALA A 79 7.26 -7.54 16.82
N ASP A 80 6.98 -7.36 18.12
CA ASP A 80 7.29 -8.38 19.11
C ASP A 80 6.79 -9.72 18.57
N SER A 81 7.67 -10.73 18.50
CA SER A 81 7.30 -12.09 18.05
C SER A 81 6.08 -12.61 18.83
N ASN A 82 5.96 -12.15 20.08
CA ASN A 82 4.83 -12.38 20.97
C ASN A 82 3.51 -11.76 20.49
N LEU A 83 3.51 -10.65 19.75
CA LEU A 83 2.31 -10.03 19.21
C LEU A 83 1.71 -10.89 18.09
N SER A 84 2.53 -11.40 17.18
CA SER A 84 2.08 -12.32 16.12
C SER A 84 1.45 -13.58 16.72
N LEU A 85 2.14 -14.19 17.68
CA LEU A 85 1.65 -15.38 18.40
C LEU A 85 0.31 -15.11 19.12
N LYS A 86 0.17 -13.96 19.79
CA LYS A 86 -1.09 -13.57 20.46
C LYS A 86 -2.24 -13.40 19.47
N ILE A 87 -1.99 -12.84 18.29
CA ILE A 87 -3.02 -12.63 17.27
C ILE A 87 -3.52 -13.98 16.74
N GLU A 88 -2.61 -14.90 16.42
CA GLU A 88 -2.96 -16.24 15.95
C GLU A 88 -3.79 -17.01 16.98
N TYR A 89 -3.32 -17.05 18.24
CA TYR A 89 -4.06 -17.72 19.31
C TYR A 89 -5.42 -17.09 19.56
N LYS A 90 -5.51 -15.75 19.52
CA LYS A 90 -6.80 -15.05 19.68
C LYS A 90 -7.79 -15.47 18.59
N ALA A 91 -7.37 -15.55 17.33
CA ALA A 91 -8.24 -15.98 16.24
C ALA A 91 -8.76 -17.41 16.49
N ARG A 92 -7.87 -18.34 16.85
CA ARG A 92 -8.21 -19.74 17.11
C ARG A 92 -9.13 -19.91 18.32
N ILE A 93 -8.89 -19.18 19.41
CA ILE A 93 -9.74 -19.18 20.61
C ILE A 93 -11.15 -18.68 20.27
N MET A 94 -11.26 -17.62 19.46
CA MET A 94 -12.57 -17.10 19.04
C MET A 94 -13.34 -18.13 18.22
N THR A 95 -12.69 -18.83 17.29
CA THR A 95 -13.33 -19.92 16.53
C THR A 95 -13.85 -21.03 17.46
N MET A 96 -13.08 -21.42 18.48
CA MET A 96 -13.51 -22.45 19.43
C MET A 96 -14.68 -21.98 20.31
N ILE A 97 -14.72 -20.70 20.68
CA ILE A 97 -15.85 -20.10 21.39
C ILE A 97 -17.10 -20.10 20.53
N ASP A 98 -16.99 -19.73 19.25
CA ASP A 98 -18.11 -19.74 18.31
C ASP A 98 -18.66 -21.16 18.08
N GLU A 99 -17.79 -22.17 18.14
CA GLU A 99 -18.15 -23.60 18.08
C GLU A 99 -18.66 -24.17 19.42
N ASN A 100 -18.78 -23.36 20.48
CA ASN A 100 -19.12 -23.76 21.86
C ASN A 100 -18.14 -24.75 22.51
N LYS A 101 -16.91 -24.83 22.01
CA LYS A 101 -15.83 -25.67 22.56
C LYS A 101 -15.04 -24.90 23.61
N PHE A 102 -15.70 -24.59 24.73
CA PHE A 102 -15.12 -23.75 25.78
C PHE A 102 -13.91 -24.40 26.46
N ASP A 103 -13.92 -25.72 26.67
CA ASP A 103 -12.80 -26.43 27.30
C ASP A 103 -11.53 -26.35 26.45
N GLU A 104 -11.65 -26.58 25.14
CA GLU A 104 -10.54 -26.46 24.18
C GLU A 104 -10.03 -25.01 24.09
N ALA A 105 -10.94 -24.03 24.12
CA ALA A 105 -10.56 -22.61 24.18
C ALA A 105 -9.76 -22.27 25.44
N ILE A 106 -10.13 -22.82 26.59
CA ILE A 106 -9.42 -22.62 27.87
C ILE A 106 -8.02 -23.26 27.82
N GLU A 107 -7.89 -24.44 27.23
CA GLU A 107 -6.58 -25.09 27.04
C GLU A 107 -5.66 -24.23 26.16
N LEU A 108 -6.17 -23.70 25.04
CA LEU A 108 -5.40 -22.80 24.17
C LEU A 108 -4.94 -21.52 24.89
N ILE A 109 -5.76 -20.98 25.80
CA ILE A 109 -5.37 -19.83 26.62
C ILE A 109 -4.22 -20.20 27.56
N LYS A 110 -4.27 -21.37 28.20
CA LYS A 110 -3.19 -21.83 29.10
C LYS A 110 -1.89 -22.04 28.33
N GLU A 111 -1.96 -22.69 27.17
CA GLU A 111 -0.80 -22.90 26.30
C GLU A 111 -0.16 -21.57 25.87
N LEU A 112 -0.98 -20.58 25.51
CA LEU A 112 -0.50 -19.24 25.17
C LEU A 112 0.21 -18.58 26.37
N GLN A 113 -0.34 -18.71 27.58
CA GLN A 113 0.28 -18.15 28.78
C GLN A 113 1.63 -18.80 29.10
N GLU A 114 1.76 -20.11 28.92
CA GLU A 114 3.02 -20.82 29.10
C GLU A 114 4.06 -20.37 28.07
N LYS A 115 3.67 -20.25 26.79
CA LYS A 115 4.57 -19.79 25.72
C LYS A 115 5.09 -18.37 25.96
N ILE A 116 4.23 -17.46 26.43
CA ILE A 116 4.64 -16.08 26.71
C ILE A 116 5.49 -15.98 27.99
N ARG A 117 5.27 -16.86 28.99
CA ARG A 117 6.07 -16.87 30.23
C ARG A 117 7.42 -17.58 30.08
N GLY A 118 7.55 -18.48 29.12
CA GLY A 118 8.77 -19.25 28.84
C GLY A 118 9.81 -18.51 27.99
N THR A 119 9.47 -17.34 27.45
CA THR A 119 10.35 -16.42 26.71
C THR A 119 10.73 -15.22 27.56
#